data_AF-A0A9P0BN69-F1
#
_entry.id   AF-A0A9P0BN69-F1
#
_cell.length_a   1.000
_cell.length_b   1.000
_cell.length_c   1.000
_cell.angle_alpha   90.00
_cell.angle_beta   90.00
_cell.angle_gamma   90.00
#
_symmetry.space_group_name_H-M   'P 1'
#
loop_
_entity.id
_entity.type
_entity.pdbx_description
1 polymer ?
#
loop_
_entity_poly.entity_id
_entity_poly.type
_entity_poly.pdbx_seq_one_letter_code
_entity_poly.pdbx_strand_id
1 'polypeptide(L)'
;MVGFKSSGIESREEWLTNRRKLIELNSSIFTGGSATNKVYINEDLTKATKTLLWNAKRQLKELDCLRRCRVAMGRACSAMELSATLLVFLHLSMHVVDEGHAVNPSCSCIRYSSTYGKERGTFSSPDYPRPYPSRIDCLLYTFIAAPHEIVELVFTDFDIFKENIDCTRGDYLKVYWEVQGPGPPGAINERSAWARELCGSRADAPPALYSPGPSLVLEFHSGARQNNATGFVGTYSFIDRRIFDTDGVQVAGTECDYQFSRSGSRPTHGRLYSPRYPSIYPNNVRCSYHFHARPKERVKIVFEEIALQKGDISCLRRADIIKVFDGRDTNSPAIAMLCNELTGYEVLSTGPALLIQFTANSATPGQGFAATFLFQPPPDSTAADSDRLLKLSFGKAFESLGPEVSATNKTESELQTSVVQTEP
;
A
#
# COMPACT_ATOMS: atom_id res chain seq x y z
N MET A 1 12.37 53.53 -8.24
CA MET A 1 10.90 53.43 -8.08
C MET A 1 10.28 53.46 -9.46
N VAL A 2 9.96 52.30 -10.02
CA VAL A 2 9.28 52.23 -11.33
C VAL A 2 8.25 51.11 -11.22
N GLY A 3 6.99 51.50 -11.08
CA GLY A 3 5.84 50.62 -11.19
C GLY A 3 5.53 50.38 -12.66
N PHE A 4 5.42 49.10 -13.03
CA PHE A 4 4.90 48.69 -14.33
C PHE A 4 3.36 48.82 -14.32
N LYS A 5 2.84 49.71 -15.18
CA LYS A 5 1.45 49.68 -15.66
C LYS A 5 1.38 48.67 -16.81
N SER A 6 0.50 47.66 -16.71
CA SER A 6 0.09 46.86 -17.86
C SER A 6 -1.10 47.50 -18.56
N SER A 7 -0.84 47.98 -19.79
CA SER A 7 -1.74 47.88 -20.94
C SER A 7 -2.08 46.40 -21.20
N GLY A 8 -3.15 46.00 -21.87
CA GLY A 8 -4.20 46.67 -22.60
C GLY A 8 -5.25 45.62 -22.99
N ILE A 9 -6.46 46.06 -23.30
CA ILE A 9 -7.56 45.25 -23.81
C ILE A 9 -7.29 45.02 -25.30
N GLU A 10 -7.02 43.77 -25.69
CA GLU A 10 -6.91 43.37 -27.09
C GLU A 10 -8.25 42.79 -27.56
N SER A 11 -8.77 43.32 -28.66
CA SER A 11 -10.15 43.11 -29.10
C SER A 11 -10.32 41.84 -29.95
N ARG A 12 -11.55 41.31 -29.99
CA ARG A 12 -11.99 40.06 -30.63
C ARG A 12 -11.68 39.96 -32.15
N GLU A 13 -11.34 41.05 -32.82
CA GLU A 13 -10.99 41.05 -34.26
C GLU A 13 -9.53 40.67 -34.56
N GLU A 14 -8.62 40.86 -33.60
CA GLU A 14 -7.20 40.51 -33.75
C GLU A 14 -6.97 38.98 -33.68
N TRP A 15 -7.85 38.28 -32.95
CA TRP A 15 -7.87 36.81 -32.85
C TRP A 15 -8.37 36.13 -34.13
N LEU A 16 -9.34 36.73 -34.83
CA LEU A 16 -9.91 36.18 -36.07
C LEU A 16 -8.98 36.37 -37.27
N THR A 17 -8.15 37.41 -37.25
CA THR A 17 -7.15 37.69 -38.30
C THR A 17 -5.93 36.75 -38.19
N ASN A 18 -5.50 36.43 -36.97
CA ASN A 18 -4.45 35.42 -36.73
C ASN A 18 -4.89 33.98 -37.02
N ARG A 19 -6.19 33.67 -36.91
CA ARG A 19 -6.73 32.35 -37.27
C ARG A 19 -6.75 32.10 -38.79
N ARG A 20 -6.91 33.13 -39.63
CA ARG A 20 -6.84 32.99 -41.10
C ARG A 20 -5.41 32.82 -41.60
N LYS A 21 -4.42 33.51 -41.01
CA LYS A 21 -2.99 33.32 -41.34
C LYS A 21 -2.45 31.93 -40.98
N LEU A 22 -2.97 31.29 -39.94
CA LEU A 22 -2.60 29.92 -39.53
C LEU A 22 -3.22 28.82 -40.41
N ILE A 23 -4.29 29.12 -41.17
CA ILE A 23 -4.94 28.16 -42.05
C ILE A 23 -4.37 28.22 -43.48
N GLU A 24 -3.86 29.38 -43.94
CA GLU A 24 -3.18 29.49 -45.24
C GLU A 24 -1.74 28.92 -45.24
N LEU A 25 -1.04 28.87 -44.10
CA LEU A 25 0.28 28.24 -43.97
C LEU A 25 0.27 26.70 -44.02
N ASN A 26 -0.90 26.06 -43.97
CA ASN A 26 -1.04 24.60 -43.99
C ASN A 26 -1.47 24.04 -45.37
N SER A 27 -1.53 24.89 -46.40
CA SER A 27 -2.01 24.53 -47.75
C SER A 27 -0.92 24.58 -48.84
N SER A 28 0.33 24.88 -48.50
CA SER A 28 1.44 25.03 -49.47
C SER A 28 2.54 23.98 -49.37
N ILE A 29 2.26 22.78 -48.83
CA ILE A 29 3.22 21.65 -48.83
C ILE A 29 2.53 20.38 -49.35
N PHE A 30 2.10 20.38 -50.62
CA PHE A 30 1.74 19.14 -51.30
C PHE A 30 1.80 19.31 -52.83
N THR A 31 2.99 19.51 -53.39
CA THR A 31 3.31 19.17 -54.80
C THR A 31 4.83 19.11 -54.99
N GLY A 32 5.33 17.99 -55.49
CA GLY A 32 6.70 17.87 -56.05
C GLY A 32 7.58 16.87 -55.29
N GLY A 33 7.93 15.76 -55.95
CA GLY A 33 8.64 14.62 -55.35
C GLY A 33 10.16 14.67 -55.42
N SER A 34 10.71 13.52 -55.01
CA SER A 34 12.10 13.01 -55.11
C SER A 34 12.98 13.13 -53.85
N ALA A 35 13.21 11.94 -53.28
CA ALA A 35 14.40 11.39 -52.64
C ALA A 35 15.27 12.23 -51.67
N THR A 36 15.47 11.61 -50.50
CA THR A 36 16.60 11.75 -49.55
C THR A 36 16.71 13.05 -48.73
N ASN A 37 16.03 13.09 -47.58
CA ASN A 37 16.65 13.46 -46.30
C ASN A 37 15.71 13.16 -45.12
N LYS A 38 16.26 12.54 -44.06
CA LYS A 38 15.57 12.33 -42.78
C LYS A 38 15.42 13.67 -42.05
N VAL A 39 14.20 14.03 -41.67
CA VAL A 39 13.95 14.96 -40.56
C VAL A 39 13.01 14.25 -39.59
N TYR A 40 13.51 13.94 -38.40
CA TYR A 40 12.72 13.43 -37.27
C TYR A 40 11.81 14.55 -36.78
N ILE A 41 10.50 14.40 -36.95
CA ILE A 41 9.50 15.23 -36.27
C ILE A 41 9.16 14.56 -34.95
N ASN A 42 9.37 15.30 -33.87
CA ASN A 42 9.38 14.87 -32.49
C ASN A 42 7.98 14.46 -31.98
N GLU A 43 7.79 13.21 -31.53
CA GLU A 43 6.53 12.70 -30.97
C GLU A 43 6.06 13.44 -29.69
N ASP A 44 6.96 14.22 -29.06
CA ASP A 44 6.68 14.96 -27.82
C ASP A 44 5.73 16.17 -28.00
N LEU A 45 5.66 16.78 -29.20
CA LEU A 45 4.78 17.93 -29.45
C LEU A 45 3.30 17.55 -29.52
N THR A 46 2.99 16.30 -29.90
CA THR A 46 1.63 15.74 -29.90
C THR A 46 1.15 15.31 -28.51
N LYS A 47 2.07 15.01 -27.57
CA LYS A 47 1.74 14.73 -26.16
C LYS A 47 1.52 16.02 -25.37
N ALA A 48 2.38 17.02 -25.55
CA ALA A 48 2.26 18.31 -24.86
C ALA A 48 0.93 19.04 -25.16
N THR A 49 0.50 19.01 -26.43
CA THR A 49 -0.76 19.64 -26.87
C THR A 49 -2.01 18.92 -26.36
N LYS A 50 -1.97 17.59 -26.20
CA LYS A 50 -3.08 16.82 -25.59
C LYS A 50 -3.15 17.02 -24.07
N THR A 51 -2.01 17.14 -23.38
CA THR A 51 -1.95 17.40 -21.93
C THR A 51 -2.42 18.83 -21.59
N LEU A 52 -2.09 19.82 -22.42
CA LEU A 52 -2.59 21.19 -22.27
C LEU A 52 -4.12 21.28 -22.49
N LEU A 53 -4.66 20.55 -23.47
CA LEU A 53 -6.11 20.49 -23.72
C LEU A 53 -6.87 19.75 -22.60
N TRP A 54 -6.24 18.75 -21.97
CA TRP A 54 -6.78 18.04 -20.81
C TRP A 54 -6.80 18.92 -19.54
N ASN A 55 -5.72 19.67 -19.28
CA ASN A 55 -5.65 20.62 -18.16
C ASN A 55 -6.61 21.81 -18.33
N ALA A 56 -6.82 22.31 -19.57
CA ALA A 56 -7.80 23.35 -19.86
C ALA A 56 -9.26 22.88 -19.68
N LYS A 57 -9.56 21.62 -20.04
CA LYS A 57 -10.88 21.00 -19.77
C LYS A 57 -11.11 20.70 -18.28
N ARG A 58 -10.04 20.45 -17.51
CA ARG A 58 -10.10 20.26 -16.06
C ARG A 58 -10.38 21.58 -15.32
N GLN A 59 -9.75 22.67 -15.74
CA GLN A 59 -9.99 24.02 -15.19
C GLN A 59 -11.40 24.57 -15.49
N LEU A 60 -11.99 24.21 -16.64
CA LEU A 60 -13.38 24.56 -16.97
C LEU A 60 -14.45 23.74 -16.19
N LYS A 61 -14.07 22.62 -15.57
CA LYS A 61 -14.98 21.83 -14.70
C LYS A 61 -14.94 22.24 -13.22
N GLU A 62 -13.91 22.96 -12.78
CA GLU A 62 -13.80 23.52 -11.42
C GLU A 62 -14.43 24.92 -11.28
N LEU A 63 -14.67 25.62 -12.40
CA LEU A 63 -15.28 26.97 -12.40
C LEU A 63 -16.82 27.00 -12.40
N ASP A 64 -17.49 25.84 -12.40
CA ASP A 64 -18.96 25.75 -12.27
C ASP A 64 -19.45 25.46 -10.83
N CYS A 65 -18.55 25.36 -9.84
CA CYS A 65 -18.92 25.13 -8.44
C CYS A 65 -18.86 26.38 -7.53
N LEU A 66 -18.49 27.55 -8.08
CA LEU A 66 -18.34 28.81 -7.31
C LEU A 66 -19.16 29.99 -7.87
N ARG A 67 -20.33 29.72 -8.48
CA ARG A 67 -21.24 30.78 -8.97
C ARG A 67 -22.71 30.65 -8.60
N ARG A 68 -23.03 30.04 -7.46
CA ARG A 68 -24.34 30.17 -6.79
C ARG A 68 -24.23 30.33 -5.28
N CYS A 69 -23.58 31.41 -4.87
CA CYS A 69 -23.79 32.02 -3.55
C CYS A 69 -23.98 33.52 -3.75
N ARG A 70 -25.21 33.94 -4.11
CA ARG A 70 -25.70 35.29 -3.77
C ARG A 70 -27.20 35.46 -3.95
N VAL A 71 -27.76 36.13 -2.95
CA VAL A 71 -29.07 36.81 -2.87
C VAL A 71 -30.26 35.99 -2.36
N ALA A 72 -30.35 35.94 -1.03
CA ALA A 72 -31.61 35.97 -0.31
C ALA A 72 -31.95 37.45 0.00
N MET A 73 -33.10 37.95 -0.48
CA MET A 73 -33.97 38.95 0.17
C MET A 73 -34.99 39.51 -0.83
N GLY A 74 -36.27 39.50 -0.45
CA GLY A 74 -37.14 40.67 -0.64
C GLY A 74 -38.32 40.58 -1.62
N ARG A 75 -39.51 40.42 -1.02
CA ARG A 75 -40.81 41.08 -1.32
C ARG A 75 -41.68 40.63 -2.50
N ALA A 76 -42.91 40.33 -2.12
CA ALA A 76 -44.11 40.19 -2.94
C ALA A 76 -44.59 41.55 -3.47
N CYS A 77 -45.07 41.55 -4.72
CA CYS A 77 -46.00 42.53 -5.26
C CYS A 77 -46.95 41.81 -6.23
N SER A 78 -48.21 42.24 -6.21
CA SER A 78 -49.40 41.59 -6.76
C SER A 78 -49.81 42.14 -8.14
N ALA A 79 -50.60 41.31 -8.83
CA ALA A 79 -51.63 41.60 -9.85
C ALA A 79 -51.26 41.66 -11.36
N MET A 80 -51.92 40.73 -12.09
CA MET A 80 -52.51 40.77 -13.47
C MET A 80 -51.56 41.08 -14.65
N GLU A 81 -51.61 40.41 -15.81
CA GLU A 81 -52.77 40.08 -16.65
C GLU A 81 -52.37 39.02 -17.71
N LEU A 82 -53.32 38.20 -18.16
CA LEU A 82 -53.12 37.13 -19.16
C LEU A 82 -52.89 37.67 -20.58
N SER A 83 -51.98 37.06 -21.35
CA SER A 83 -52.08 37.08 -22.82
C SER A 83 -51.49 35.82 -23.46
N ALA A 84 -52.20 35.36 -24.49
CA ALA A 84 -52.15 34.03 -25.09
C ALA A 84 -50.95 33.83 -26.03
N THR A 85 -49.76 33.66 -25.46
CA THR A 85 -48.57 33.16 -26.16
C THR A 85 -48.05 31.84 -25.58
N LEU A 86 -48.91 31.14 -24.82
CA LEU A 86 -48.59 29.99 -23.96
C LEU A 86 -48.68 28.60 -24.61
N LEU A 87 -48.61 28.46 -25.95
CA LEU A 87 -48.79 27.13 -26.58
C LEU A 87 -47.74 26.73 -27.64
N VAL A 88 -46.73 27.55 -27.93
CA VAL A 88 -45.70 27.20 -28.95
C VAL A 88 -44.26 27.21 -28.41
N PHE A 89 -44.06 27.53 -27.13
CA PHE A 89 -42.77 27.36 -26.42
C PHE A 89 -42.83 26.28 -25.32
N LEU A 90 -43.78 25.33 -25.42
CA LEU A 90 -43.95 24.24 -24.46
C LEU A 90 -43.36 22.89 -24.91
N HIS A 91 -42.45 22.89 -25.91
CA HIS A 91 -41.78 21.67 -26.40
C HIS A 91 -40.24 21.76 -26.45
N LEU A 92 -39.64 22.73 -25.76
CA LEU A 92 -38.17 22.78 -25.57
C LEU A 92 -37.74 22.95 -24.10
N SER A 93 -38.64 22.61 -23.18
CA SER A 93 -38.38 22.54 -21.74
C SER A 93 -38.88 21.24 -21.11
N MET A 94 -38.86 20.13 -21.86
CA MET A 94 -38.52 18.86 -21.21
C MET A 94 -37.03 18.89 -20.91
N HIS A 95 -36.68 19.67 -19.88
CA HIS A 95 -35.69 19.16 -18.95
C HIS A 95 -36.18 17.75 -18.63
N VAL A 96 -35.37 16.75 -19.03
CA VAL A 96 -35.34 15.49 -18.32
C VAL A 96 -35.09 15.91 -16.87
N VAL A 97 -36.16 16.08 -16.11
CA VAL A 97 -36.09 15.93 -14.67
C VAL A 97 -35.87 14.44 -14.55
N ASP A 98 -34.60 14.05 -14.70
CA ASP A 98 -34.13 12.88 -14.00
C ASP A 98 -34.33 13.28 -12.55
N GLU A 99 -35.46 12.88 -11.97
CA GLU A 99 -35.52 12.68 -10.53
C GLU A 99 -34.58 11.49 -10.26
N GLY A 100 -33.29 11.76 -10.44
CA GLY A 100 -32.22 11.08 -9.76
C GLY A 100 -32.48 11.38 -8.30
N HIS A 101 -33.36 10.59 -7.71
CA HIS A 101 -33.45 10.45 -6.28
C HIS A 101 -32.01 10.27 -5.82
N ALA A 102 -31.52 11.19 -5.00
CA ALA A 102 -30.34 10.90 -4.22
C ALA A 102 -30.71 9.64 -3.42
N VAL A 103 -30.21 8.48 -3.84
CA VAL A 103 -30.50 7.20 -3.16
C VAL A 103 -29.91 7.22 -1.73
N ASN A 104 -29.19 8.28 -1.35
CA ASN A 104 -29.14 8.78 0.02
C ASN A 104 -28.79 10.29 0.06
N PRO A 105 -29.65 11.21 0.55
CA PRO A 105 -29.31 12.64 0.63
C PRO A 105 -28.34 13.03 1.76
N SER A 106 -27.89 12.12 2.64
CA SER A 106 -27.40 12.54 3.98
C SER A 106 -26.27 11.72 4.61
N CYS A 107 -25.38 11.06 3.85
CA CYS A 107 -24.16 10.49 4.46
C CYS A 107 -23.22 11.62 4.92
N SER A 108 -22.97 11.73 6.22
CA SER A 108 -21.91 12.62 6.72
C SER A 108 -20.54 12.03 6.36
N CYS A 109 -19.60 12.85 5.90
CA CYS A 109 -18.28 12.38 5.46
C CYS A 109 -17.16 13.17 6.11
N ILE A 110 -16.21 12.45 6.70
CA ILE A 110 -14.96 12.95 7.23
C ILE A 110 -13.84 12.48 6.29
N ARG A 111 -13.01 13.41 5.82
CA ARG A 111 -11.95 13.12 4.83
C ARG A 111 -10.56 13.39 5.40
N TYR A 112 -9.67 12.42 5.23
CA TYR A 112 -8.26 12.46 5.56
C TYR A 112 -7.44 12.32 4.28
N SER A 113 -6.45 13.20 4.07
CA SER A 113 -5.63 13.14 2.86
C SER A 113 -4.23 13.68 3.09
N SER A 114 -3.26 13.12 2.36
CA SER A 114 -1.84 13.51 2.43
C SER A 114 -1.56 14.91 1.85
N THR A 115 -2.51 15.52 1.12
CA THR A 115 -2.34 16.79 0.38
C THR A 115 -1.97 18.02 1.22
N TYR A 116 -1.86 17.91 2.55
CA TYR A 116 -1.48 19.00 3.45
C TYR A 116 -0.44 18.59 4.51
N GLY A 117 0.41 17.61 4.22
CA GLY A 117 1.49 17.18 5.13
C GLY A 117 1.01 16.41 6.36
N LYS A 118 -0.24 15.93 6.35
CA LYS A 118 -0.79 15.04 7.38
C LYS A 118 -0.63 13.59 6.92
N GLU A 119 0.63 13.13 6.92
CA GLU A 119 0.97 11.74 6.59
C GLU A 119 0.42 10.76 7.64
N ARG A 120 0.16 11.23 8.86
CA ARG A 120 -0.41 10.45 9.96
C ARG A 120 -1.38 11.29 10.78
N GLY A 121 -2.29 10.63 11.48
CA GLY A 121 -3.21 11.29 12.42
C GLY A 121 -4.11 10.31 13.13
N THR A 122 -5.13 10.84 13.81
CA THR A 122 -6.13 10.05 14.54
C THR A 122 -7.52 10.19 13.91
N PHE A 123 -8.34 9.17 14.11
CA PHE A 123 -9.75 9.15 13.76
C PHE A 123 -10.54 8.48 14.87
N SER A 124 -11.79 8.88 15.08
CA SER A 124 -12.65 8.28 16.10
C SER A 124 -14.13 8.33 15.69
N SER A 125 -14.92 7.43 16.27
CA SER A 125 -16.37 7.54 16.28
C SER A 125 -16.82 8.84 16.96
N PRO A 126 -18.05 9.31 16.68
CA PRO A 126 -18.62 10.46 17.38
C PRO A 126 -18.64 10.22 18.90
N ASP A 127 -18.44 11.29 19.66
CA ASP A 127 -18.50 11.33 21.13
C ASP A 127 -17.49 10.47 21.91
N TYR A 128 -16.63 9.69 21.25
CA TYR A 128 -15.58 8.90 21.90
C TYR A 128 -14.76 9.76 22.89
N PRO A 129 -14.53 9.31 24.15
CA PRO A 129 -14.75 7.95 24.67
C PRO A 129 -16.14 7.69 25.26
N ARG A 130 -17.10 8.62 25.11
CA ARG A 130 -18.49 8.37 25.52
C ARG A 130 -19.19 7.46 24.50
N PRO A 131 -20.30 6.80 24.88
CA PRO A 131 -21.06 5.99 23.95
C PRO A 131 -21.47 6.75 22.71
N TYR A 132 -21.31 6.14 21.53
CA TYR A 132 -21.67 6.77 20.27
C TYR A 132 -23.20 6.96 20.16
N PRO A 133 -23.68 7.95 19.37
CA PRO A 133 -25.10 8.14 19.13
C PRO A 133 -25.76 6.96 18.43
N SER A 134 -26.99 6.64 18.82
CA SER A 134 -27.88 5.78 18.02
C SER A 134 -28.37 6.50 16.75
N ARG A 135 -28.86 5.75 15.76
CA ARG A 135 -29.40 6.24 14.47
C ARG A 135 -28.37 6.93 13.58
N ILE A 136 -27.14 6.43 13.57
CA ILE A 136 -26.17 6.81 12.55
C ILE A 136 -26.50 5.98 11.31
N ASP A 137 -27.29 6.57 10.41
CA ASP A 137 -27.69 5.90 9.16
C ASP A 137 -26.56 5.83 8.15
N CYS A 138 -25.53 6.68 8.25
CA CYS A 138 -24.33 6.65 7.41
C CYS A 138 -23.29 7.70 7.85
N LEU A 139 -22.15 7.25 8.37
CA LEU A 139 -20.99 8.11 8.64
C LEU A 139 -19.74 7.55 7.95
N LEU A 140 -19.22 8.29 6.98
CA LEU A 140 -18.09 7.89 6.16
C LEU A 140 -16.77 8.49 6.66
N TYR A 141 -15.75 7.65 6.78
CA TYR A 141 -14.36 8.07 6.99
C TYR A 141 -13.57 7.71 5.73
N THR A 142 -13.17 8.72 4.96
CA THR A 142 -12.49 8.55 3.68
C THR A 142 -11.01 8.91 3.80
N PHE A 143 -10.12 7.95 3.57
CA PHE A 143 -8.67 8.13 3.61
C PHE A 143 -8.11 8.09 2.19
N ILE A 144 -7.43 9.15 1.76
CA ILE A 144 -6.90 9.30 0.39
C ILE A 144 -5.42 9.66 0.44
N ALA A 145 -4.60 8.67 0.15
CA ALA A 145 -3.15 8.73 0.05
C ALA A 145 -2.69 9.23 -1.33
N ALA A 146 -1.40 9.50 -1.49
CA ALA A 146 -0.80 9.78 -2.79
C ALA A 146 -0.75 8.51 -3.67
N PRO A 147 -0.58 8.63 -5.00
CA PRO A 147 -0.64 7.48 -5.91
C PRO A 147 0.34 6.32 -5.65
N HIS A 148 1.44 6.57 -4.94
CA HIS A 148 2.47 5.57 -4.59
C HIS A 148 2.39 5.15 -3.11
N GLU A 149 1.38 5.64 -2.39
CA GLU A 149 1.14 5.34 -1.00
C GLU A 149 -0.04 4.38 -0.85
N ILE A 150 -0.07 3.69 0.27
CA ILE A 150 -1.21 2.94 0.78
C ILE A 150 -1.63 3.53 2.13
N VAL A 151 -2.89 3.33 2.48
CA VAL A 151 -3.45 3.65 3.80
C VAL A 151 -3.24 2.49 4.75
N GLU A 152 -2.67 2.77 5.92
CA GLU A 152 -2.68 1.93 7.12
C GLU A 152 -3.64 2.54 8.14
N LEU A 153 -4.51 1.73 8.74
CA LEU A 153 -5.31 2.10 9.91
C LEU A 153 -5.01 1.14 11.07
N VAL A 154 -4.85 1.67 12.27
CA VAL A 154 -4.66 0.90 13.50
C VAL A 154 -5.71 1.34 14.51
N PHE A 155 -6.56 0.42 14.96
CA PHE A 155 -7.50 0.69 16.05
C PHE A 155 -6.76 0.64 17.39
N THR A 156 -6.80 1.73 18.14
CA THR A 156 -6.29 1.78 19.52
C THR A 156 -7.32 1.19 20.47
N ASP A 157 -8.60 1.49 20.24
CA ASP A 157 -9.74 0.94 20.96
C ASP A 157 -10.89 0.69 19.99
N PHE A 158 -11.71 -0.31 20.30
CA PHE A 158 -12.81 -0.75 19.45
C PHE A 158 -13.88 -1.45 20.29
N ASP A 159 -15.07 -0.87 20.30
CA ASP A 159 -16.24 -1.33 21.02
C ASP A 159 -17.49 -0.90 20.23
N ILE A 160 -17.94 -1.77 19.33
CA ILE A 160 -19.16 -1.60 18.54
C ILE A 160 -20.16 -2.66 18.99
N PHE A 161 -21.36 -2.23 19.37
CA PHE A 161 -22.39 -3.13 19.87
C PHE A 161 -22.79 -4.19 18.84
N LYS A 162 -22.72 -5.47 19.23
CA LYS A 162 -23.16 -6.61 18.42
C LYS A 162 -24.12 -7.51 19.20
N GLU A 163 -25.21 -7.94 18.56
CA GLU A 163 -26.11 -8.96 19.13
C GLU A 163 -25.69 -10.37 18.75
N ASN A 164 -25.02 -10.52 17.59
CA ASN A 164 -24.50 -11.78 17.10
C ASN A 164 -23.03 -11.66 16.66
N ILE A 165 -22.36 -12.80 16.49
CA ILE A 165 -20.94 -12.83 16.16
C ILE A 165 -20.62 -12.33 14.74
N ASP A 166 -21.58 -12.48 13.82
CA ASP A 166 -21.39 -12.15 12.40
C ASP A 166 -21.78 -10.70 12.04
N CYS A 167 -22.01 -9.83 13.03
CA CYS A 167 -22.37 -8.41 12.85
C CYS A 167 -23.67 -8.13 12.08
N THR A 168 -24.38 -9.17 11.63
CA THR A 168 -25.65 -9.02 10.89
C THR A 168 -26.79 -8.43 11.73
N ARG A 169 -26.68 -8.50 13.07
CA ARG A 169 -27.63 -7.94 14.04
C ARG A 169 -26.85 -7.07 15.03
N GLY A 170 -27.11 -5.78 15.01
CA GLY A 170 -26.42 -4.79 15.83
C GLY A 170 -25.89 -3.65 14.98
N ASP A 171 -24.88 -2.98 15.53
CA ASP A 171 -24.16 -1.90 14.88
C ASP A 171 -22.93 -2.47 14.17
N TYR A 172 -22.43 -1.78 13.15
CA TYR A 172 -21.33 -2.30 12.36
C TYR A 172 -20.50 -1.19 11.72
N LEU A 173 -19.26 -1.55 11.41
CA LEU A 173 -18.32 -0.76 10.64
C LEU A 173 -17.94 -1.54 9.37
N LYS A 174 -18.40 -1.07 8.22
CA LYS A 174 -17.98 -1.63 6.93
C LYS A 174 -16.68 -1.02 6.50
N VAL A 175 -15.82 -1.84 5.90
CA VAL A 175 -14.57 -1.39 5.31
C VAL A 175 -14.56 -1.65 3.81
N TYR A 176 -14.26 -0.60 3.06
CA TYR A 176 -14.14 -0.60 1.61
C TYR A 176 -12.68 -0.34 1.25
N TRP A 177 -12.07 -1.27 0.53
CA TRP A 177 -10.72 -1.11 -0.03
C TRP A 177 -10.54 -1.86 -1.37
N GLU A 178 -11.58 -2.55 -1.85
CA GLU A 178 -11.50 -3.45 -3.00
C GLU A 178 -12.60 -3.12 -4.03
N VAL A 179 -12.21 -2.82 -5.27
CA VAL A 179 -13.12 -2.82 -6.42
C VAL A 179 -12.91 -4.13 -7.17
N GLN A 180 -13.52 -5.22 -6.69
CA GLN A 180 -13.76 -6.35 -7.59
C GLN A 180 -14.85 -5.90 -8.58
N GLY A 181 -14.42 -5.29 -9.69
CA GLY A 181 -15.31 -4.79 -10.72
C GLY A 181 -14.58 -4.02 -11.83
N PRO A 182 -15.16 -3.91 -13.03
CA PRO A 182 -14.63 -3.10 -14.12
C PRO A 182 -14.76 -1.61 -13.75
N GLY A 183 -13.71 -1.03 -13.18
CA GLY A 183 -13.65 0.38 -12.81
C GLY A 183 -12.21 0.90 -12.80
N PRO A 184 -12.00 2.23 -12.79
CA PRO A 184 -10.66 2.81 -12.72
C PRO A 184 -9.98 2.40 -11.40
N PRO A 185 -8.70 1.97 -11.43
CA PRO A 185 -7.94 1.65 -10.22
C PRO A 185 -7.90 2.84 -9.24
N GLY A 186 -8.18 2.58 -7.97
CA GLY A 186 -7.94 3.54 -6.88
C GLY A 186 -9.06 4.54 -6.57
N ALA A 187 -10.21 4.47 -7.25
CA ALA A 187 -11.38 5.28 -6.91
C ALA A 187 -12.46 4.41 -6.24
N ILE A 188 -12.28 4.10 -4.96
CA ILE A 188 -13.33 3.49 -4.13
C ILE A 188 -14.26 4.57 -3.56
N ASN A 189 -15.52 4.21 -3.35
CA ASN A 189 -16.51 5.05 -2.66
C ASN A 189 -17.48 4.15 -1.87
N GLU A 190 -18.47 4.76 -1.21
CA GLU A 190 -19.47 4.10 -0.37
C GLU A 190 -20.38 3.11 -1.12
N ARG A 191 -20.35 3.09 -2.46
CA ARG A 191 -21.13 2.17 -3.30
C ARG A 191 -20.31 0.98 -3.82
N SER A 192 -19.00 0.98 -3.56
CA SER A 192 -18.15 -0.15 -3.90
C SER A 192 -18.55 -1.37 -3.07
N ALA A 193 -18.19 -2.58 -3.53
CA ALA A 193 -18.35 -3.74 -2.67
C ALA A 193 -17.48 -3.56 -1.41
N TRP A 194 -18.05 -3.80 -0.23
CA TRP A 194 -17.28 -3.79 1.01
C TRP A 194 -16.44 -5.07 1.09
N ALA A 195 -15.27 -4.95 1.69
CA ALA A 195 -14.32 -6.05 1.82
C ALA A 195 -14.44 -6.77 3.17
N ARG A 196 -14.86 -6.05 4.22
CA ARG A 196 -15.15 -6.64 5.55
C ARG A 196 -16.18 -5.83 6.32
N GLU A 197 -16.88 -6.49 7.23
CA GLU A 197 -17.74 -5.91 8.25
C GLU A 197 -17.15 -6.19 9.64
N LEU A 198 -17.10 -5.19 10.51
CA LEU A 198 -16.49 -5.26 11.85
C LEU A 198 -17.50 -4.84 12.92
N CYS A 199 -17.54 -5.57 14.03
CA CYS A 199 -18.30 -5.25 15.23
C CYS A 199 -17.72 -5.99 16.45
N GLY A 200 -18.15 -5.63 17.66
CA GLY A 200 -17.70 -6.23 18.90
C GLY A 200 -16.57 -5.45 19.56
N SER A 201 -15.68 -6.17 20.24
CA SER A 201 -14.62 -5.61 21.09
C SER A 201 -13.28 -5.52 20.36
N ARG A 202 -12.24 -5.00 21.02
CA ARG A 202 -10.89 -4.88 20.45
C ARG A 202 -10.32 -6.20 19.94
N ALA A 203 -10.67 -7.33 20.55
CA ALA A 203 -10.24 -8.65 20.14
C ALA A 203 -10.86 -9.12 18.80
N ASP A 204 -12.00 -8.54 18.42
CA ASP A 204 -12.68 -8.85 17.15
C ASP A 204 -12.15 -8.00 15.98
N ALA A 205 -11.60 -6.82 16.28
CA ALA A 205 -11.02 -5.92 15.28
C ALA A 205 -9.59 -6.35 14.91
N PRO A 206 -9.19 -6.27 13.63
CA PRO A 206 -7.83 -6.61 13.22
C PRO A 206 -6.79 -5.68 13.87
N PRO A 207 -5.53 -6.12 14.02
CA PRO A 207 -4.46 -5.28 14.56
C PRO A 207 -4.27 -4.00 13.72
N ALA A 208 -4.22 -4.19 12.40
CA ALA A 208 -4.12 -3.12 11.42
C ALA A 208 -4.91 -3.46 10.14
N LEU A 209 -5.33 -2.44 9.41
CA LEU A 209 -5.93 -2.53 8.09
C LEU A 209 -5.03 -1.84 7.08
N TYR A 210 -4.68 -2.54 6.01
CA TYR A 210 -3.89 -1.98 4.92
C TYR A 210 -4.68 -2.01 3.62
N SER A 211 -4.79 -0.86 2.97
CA SER A 211 -5.41 -0.78 1.64
C SER A 211 -4.47 -1.32 0.56
N PRO A 212 -5.01 -1.95 -0.50
CA PRO A 212 -4.21 -2.43 -1.63
C PRO A 212 -3.82 -1.31 -2.61
N GLY A 213 -4.32 -0.09 -2.39
CA GLY A 213 -4.12 1.10 -3.24
C GLY A 213 -4.21 2.39 -2.42
N PRO A 214 -4.37 3.56 -3.05
CA PRO A 214 -4.23 4.85 -2.39
C PRO A 214 -5.48 5.28 -1.60
N SER A 215 -6.46 4.39 -1.40
CA SER A 215 -7.73 4.78 -0.79
C SER A 215 -8.32 3.67 0.07
N LEU A 216 -8.90 4.07 1.20
CA LEU A 216 -9.64 3.23 2.13
C LEU A 216 -10.85 4.03 2.66
N VAL A 217 -12.04 3.42 2.68
CA VAL A 217 -13.25 4.05 3.25
C VAL A 217 -13.81 3.16 4.36
N LEU A 218 -14.15 3.78 5.50
CA LEU A 218 -14.97 3.17 6.54
C LEU A 218 -16.38 3.75 6.50
N GLU A 219 -17.39 2.92 6.72
CA GLU A 219 -18.78 3.35 6.87
C GLU A 219 -19.32 2.81 8.20
N PHE A 220 -19.64 3.73 9.11
CA PHE A 220 -20.20 3.39 10.40
C PHE A 220 -21.73 3.51 10.38
N HIS A 221 -22.39 2.48 10.90
CA HIS A 221 -23.83 2.42 11.10
C HIS A 221 -24.17 2.09 12.54
N SER A 222 -25.14 2.81 13.10
CA SER A 222 -25.74 2.48 14.39
C SER A 222 -27.26 2.41 14.31
N GLY A 223 -27.82 1.39 14.94
CA GLY A 223 -29.25 1.12 14.98
C GLY A 223 -30.03 2.13 15.81
N ALA A 224 -31.35 1.95 15.86
CA ALA A 224 -32.27 2.90 16.50
C ALA A 224 -32.23 2.90 18.04
N ARG A 225 -31.59 1.91 18.66
CA ARG A 225 -31.53 1.73 20.11
C ARG A 225 -30.21 2.28 20.64
N GLN A 226 -30.28 3.11 21.68
CA GLN A 226 -29.08 3.54 22.39
C GLN A 226 -28.47 2.34 23.12
N ASN A 227 -27.15 2.21 23.02
CA ASN A 227 -26.36 1.25 23.76
C ASN A 227 -25.20 1.97 24.49
N ASN A 228 -24.42 1.20 25.24
CA ASN A 228 -23.33 1.72 26.07
C ASN A 228 -21.95 1.55 25.42
N ALA A 229 -21.89 1.12 24.15
CA ALA A 229 -20.63 0.86 23.49
C ALA A 229 -19.94 2.19 23.12
N THR A 230 -18.64 2.31 23.41
CA THR A 230 -17.90 3.58 23.32
C THR A 230 -17.52 3.94 21.88
N GLY A 231 -17.53 2.97 20.97
CA GLY A 231 -17.21 3.14 19.55
C GLY A 231 -15.76 2.80 19.27
N PHE A 232 -15.08 3.59 18.43
CA PHE A 232 -13.72 3.28 18.02
C PHE A 232 -12.85 4.52 17.99
N VAL A 233 -11.56 4.33 18.25
CA VAL A 233 -10.53 5.33 18.00
C VAL A 233 -9.29 4.63 17.45
N GLY A 234 -8.59 5.30 16.54
CA GLY A 234 -7.41 4.75 15.92
C GLY A 234 -6.51 5.81 15.30
N THR A 235 -5.39 5.34 14.78
CA THR A 235 -4.46 6.13 13.99
C THR A 235 -4.49 5.71 12.53
N TYR A 236 -4.26 6.66 11.64
CA TYR A 236 -4.00 6.38 10.24
C TYR A 236 -2.60 6.82 9.85
N SER A 237 -2.01 6.12 8.89
CA SER A 237 -0.75 6.47 8.24
C SER A 237 -0.87 6.30 6.72
N PHE A 238 -0.30 7.22 5.97
CA PHE A 238 0.00 7.03 4.55
C PHE A 238 1.43 6.53 4.43
N ILE A 239 1.58 5.36 3.81
CA ILE A 239 2.85 4.62 3.77
C ILE A 239 3.24 4.41 2.32
N ASP A 240 4.48 4.75 1.97
CA ASP A 240 5.01 4.44 0.65
C ASP A 240 4.98 2.93 0.41
N ARG A 241 4.27 2.50 -0.64
CA ARG A 241 4.09 1.08 -0.95
C ARG A 241 5.42 0.39 -1.26
N ARG A 242 6.41 1.12 -1.78
CA ARG A 242 7.68 0.56 -2.26
C ARG A 242 8.54 -0.04 -1.15
N ILE A 243 8.27 0.29 0.12
CA ILE A 243 8.97 -0.36 1.24
C ILE A 243 8.62 -1.84 1.38
N PHE A 244 7.55 -2.29 0.68
CA PHE A 244 7.11 -3.67 0.57
C PHE A 244 7.34 -4.26 -0.83
N ASP A 245 8.19 -3.63 -1.63
CA ASP A 245 8.61 -4.21 -2.91
C ASP A 245 9.50 -5.42 -2.66
N THR A 246 9.28 -6.47 -3.45
CA THR A 246 10.10 -7.68 -3.40
C THR A 246 11.40 -7.42 -4.17
N ASP A 247 12.55 -7.69 -3.54
CA ASP A 247 13.88 -7.38 -4.10
C ASP A 247 14.25 -8.23 -5.34
N GLY A 248 13.48 -9.29 -5.60
CA GLY A 248 13.65 -10.17 -6.75
C GLY A 248 13.31 -9.46 -8.07
N VAL A 249 13.78 -10.03 -9.18
CA VAL A 249 13.37 -9.57 -10.51
C VAL A 249 12.06 -10.26 -10.87
N GLN A 250 10.99 -9.49 -11.07
CA GLN A 250 9.72 -10.03 -11.53
C GLN A 250 9.88 -10.68 -12.91
N VAL A 251 9.33 -11.88 -13.09
CA VAL A 251 9.34 -12.59 -14.36
C VAL A 251 8.37 -11.93 -15.33
N ALA A 252 8.85 -11.62 -16.53
CA ALA A 252 8.03 -10.96 -17.54
C ALA A 252 6.82 -11.83 -17.92
N GLY A 253 5.64 -11.22 -17.97
CA GLY A 253 4.39 -11.89 -18.33
C GLY A 253 3.71 -12.64 -17.19
N THR A 254 4.23 -12.58 -15.96
CA THR A 254 3.59 -13.16 -14.77
C THR A 254 3.12 -12.08 -13.81
N GLU A 255 2.07 -12.38 -13.03
CA GLU A 255 1.52 -11.40 -12.08
C GLU A 255 2.39 -11.21 -10.84
N CYS A 256 3.08 -12.26 -10.40
CA CYS A 256 3.77 -12.29 -9.11
C CYS A 256 4.92 -13.30 -9.01
N ASP A 257 5.47 -13.79 -10.13
CA ASP A 257 6.65 -14.67 -10.06
C ASP A 257 7.92 -13.84 -10.02
N TYR A 258 8.88 -14.25 -9.20
CA TYR A 258 10.14 -13.54 -8.97
C TYR A 258 11.35 -14.47 -9.07
N GLN A 259 12.46 -13.92 -9.57
CA GLN A 259 13.75 -14.57 -9.62
C GLN A 259 14.78 -13.84 -8.75
N PHE A 260 15.45 -14.60 -7.89
CA PHE A 260 16.51 -14.14 -7.01
C PHE A 260 17.79 -14.87 -7.39
N SER A 261 18.71 -14.16 -8.05
CA SER A 261 19.93 -14.75 -8.57
C SER A 261 21.15 -14.12 -7.93
N ARG A 262 22.00 -14.97 -7.35
CA ARG A 262 23.34 -14.59 -6.88
C ARG A 262 24.28 -14.46 -8.08
N SER A 263 24.22 -13.31 -8.75
CA SER A 263 25.06 -12.99 -9.92
C SER A 263 25.64 -11.57 -9.81
N GLY A 264 26.92 -11.39 -10.15
CA GLY A 264 27.56 -10.07 -10.15
C GLY A 264 27.59 -9.42 -8.76
N SER A 265 27.22 -8.13 -8.69
CA SER A 265 27.13 -7.31 -7.49
C SER A 265 25.77 -7.35 -6.79
N ARG A 266 24.86 -8.27 -7.16
CA ARG A 266 23.55 -8.39 -6.51
C ARG A 266 23.68 -8.70 -5.01
N PRO A 267 22.78 -8.16 -4.16
CA PRO A 267 22.77 -8.41 -2.72
C PRO A 267 22.81 -9.90 -2.37
N THR A 268 23.49 -10.25 -1.28
CA THR A 268 23.44 -11.60 -0.68
C THR A 268 22.15 -11.86 0.08
N HIS A 269 21.46 -10.80 0.47
CA HIS A 269 20.26 -10.85 1.27
C HIS A 269 19.26 -9.84 0.73
N GLY A 270 18.00 -10.01 1.11
CA GLY A 270 16.93 -9.11 0.74
C GLY A 270 15.60 -9.60 1.27
N ARG A 271 14.52 -8.97 0.82
CA ARG A 271 13.15 -9.22 1.26
C ARG A 271 12.28 -9.71 0.11
N LEU A 272 11.27 -10.47 0.49
CA LEU A 272 10.20 -10.89 -0.39
C LEU A 272 8.88 -10.90 0.37
N TYR A 273 7.82 -10.66 -0.38
CA TYR A 273 6.48 -10.54 0.18
C TYR A 273 5.45 -11.28 -0.69
N SER A 274 4.32 -11.65 -0.10
CA SER A 274 3.14 -12.03 -0.86
C SER A 274 2.63 -10.85 -1.71
N PRO A 275 1.89 -11.12 -2.80
CA PRO A 275 1.29 -10.05 -3.59
C PRO A 275 0.43 -9.12 -2.73
N ARG A 276 0.59 -7.80 -2.93
CA ARG A 276 -0.11 -6.72 -2.21
C ARG A 276 0.21 -6.56 -0.73
N TYR A 277 1.15 -7.32 -0.17
CA TYR A 277 1.58 -7.12 1.23
C TYR A 277 1.92 -5.65 1.50
N PRO A 278 1.56 -5.08 2.67
CA PRO A 278 0.91 -5.69 3.84
C PRO A 278 -0.62 -5.72 3.76
N SER A 279 -1.21 -5.44 2.59
CA SER A 279 -2.63 -5.66 2.35
C SER A 279 -2.93 -7.13 2.09
N ILE A 280 -4.22 -7.46 2.12
CA ILE A 280 -4.73 -8.81 1.88
C ILE A 280 -4.33 -9.27 0.48
N TYR A 281 -3.80 -10.49 0.37
CA TYR A 281 -3.43 -11.06 -0.92
C TYR A 281 -4.68 -11.37 -1.77
N PRO A 282 -4.58 -11.26 -3.11
CA PRO A 282 -5.68 -11.61 -4.01
C PRO A 282 -5.99 -13.11 -3.98
N ASN A 283 -7.23 -13.47 -4.28
CA ASN A 283 -7.64 -14.85 -4.48
C ASN A 283 -7.31 -15.33 -5.90
N ASN A 284 -7.27 -16.65 -6.08
CA ASN A 284 -6.97 -17.33 -7.35
C ASN A 284 -5.58 -17.01 -7.91
N VAL A 285 -4.59 -16.87 -7.03
CA VAL A 285 -3.20 -16.62 -7.44
C VAL A 285 -2.28 -17.78 -7.09
N ARG A 286 -1.25 -17.95 -7.94
CA ARG A 286 -0.17 -18.89 -7.75
C ARG A 286 1.14 -18.21 -8.12
N CYS A 287 1.93 -17.87 -7.11
CA CYS A 287 3.19 -17.13 -7.25
C CYS A 287 4.38 -18.03 -6.96
N SER A 288 5.44 -17.88 -7.76
CA SER A 288 6.66 -18.68 -7.68
C SER A 288 7.86 -17.77 -7.44
N TYR A 289 8.64 -18.05 -6.41
CA TYR A 289 9.86 -17.32 -6.05
C TYR A 289 11.04 -18.27 -6.21
N HIS A 290 11.83 -18.06 -7.26
CA HIS A 290 12.94 -18.92 -7.63
C HIS A 290 14.26 -18.34 -7.11
N PHE A 291 14.97 -19.12 -6.30
CA PHE A 291 16.27 -18.76 -5.75
C PHE A 291 17.39 -19.54 -6.43
N HIS A 292 18.42 -18.82 -6.86
CA HIS A 292 19.59 -19.34 -7.54
C HIS A 292 20.86 -18.76 -6.90
N ALA A 293 21.39 -19.46 -5.91
CA ALA A 293 22.67 -19.16 -5.27
C ALA A 293 23.86 -19.57 -6.15
N ARG A 294 25.08 -19.18 -5.76
CA ARG A 294 26.30 -19.67 -6.44
C ARG A 294 26.53 -21.15 -6.10
N PRO A 295 27.33 -21.87 -6.92
CA PRO A 295 27.79 -23.20 -6.54
C PRO A 295 28.43 -23.18 -5.14
N LYS A 296 28.10 -24.18 -4.32
CA LYS A 296 28.51 -24.29 -2.91
C LYS A 296 27.98 -23.18 -2.00
N GLU A 297 26.91 -22.47 -2.37
CA GLU A 297 26.10 -21.69 -1.42
C GLU A 297 24.76 -22.41 -1.18
N ARG A 298 24.10 -22.05 -0.07
CA ARG A 298 22.76 -22.45 0.32
C ARG A 298 21.87 -21.21 0.42
N VAL A 299 20.56 -21.42 0.31
CA VAL A 299 19.52 -20.40 0.44
C VAL A 299 18.87 -20.56 1.81
N LYS A 300 19.01 -19.54 2.65
CA LYS A 300 18.27 -19.41 3.91
C LYS A 300 17.10 -18.48 3.68
N ILE A 301 15.90 -18.88 4.10
CA ILE A 301 14.68 -18.08 4.10
C ILE A 301 14.20 -17.98 5.54
N VAL A 302 13.87 -16.77 5.99
CA VAL A 302 13.22 -16.54 7.28
C VAL A 302 11.90 -15.85 7.00
N PHE A 303 10.80 -16.57 7.21
CA PHE A 303 9.47 -15.99 7.20
C PHE A 303 9.29 -15.25 8.53
N GLU A 304 9.38 -13.92 8.46
CA GLU A 304 9.21 -13.04 9.61
C GLU A 304 7.78 -13.16 10.12
N GLU A 305 6.81 -13.06 9.20
CA GLU A 305 5.39 -13.16 9.47
C GLU A 305 4.69 -13.91 8.34
N ILE A 306 3.76 -14.78 8.71
CA ILE A 306 2.81 -15.46 7.84
C ILE A 306 1.44 -15.28 8.49
N ALA A 307 0.47 -14.85 7.69
CA ALA A 307 -0.93 -14.76 8.05
C ALA A 307 -1.78 -15.13 6.82
N LEU A 308 -2.04 -16.43 6.66
CA LEU A 308 -2.88 -17.01 5.61
C LEU A 308 -4.26 -17.42 6.16
N GLN A 309 -5.08 -18.07 5.34
CA GLN A 309 -6.37 -18.62 5.74
C GLN A 309 -6.28 -19.51 7.00
N LYS A 310 -6.89 -19.07 8.11
CA LYS A 310 -6.91 -19.79 9.39
C LYS A 310 -7.78 -21.05 9.38
N GLY A 311 -7.31 -22.10 10.06
CA GLY A 311 -8.06 -23.29 10.49
C GLY A 311 -7.16 -24.52 10.67
N ASP A 312 -7.43 -25.63 9.97
CA ASP A 312 -6.66 -26.88 9.95
C ASP A 312 -5.14 -26.65 10.01
N ILE A 313 -4.58 -27.09 11.14
CA ILE A 313 -3.17 -26.90 11.54
C ILE A 313 -2.24 -27.73 10.65
N SER A 314 -2.71 -28.84 10.08
CA SER A 314 -1.90 -29.73 9.25
C SER A 314 -1.59 -29.19 7.85
N CYS A 315 -2.26 -28.10 7.45
CA CYS A 315 -2.25 -27.53 6.10
C CYS A 315 -2.82 -28.42 4.98
N LEU A 316 -3.18 -29.69 5.25
CA LEU A 316 -3.63 -30.64 4.23
C LEU A 316 -4.96 -30.24 3.56
N ARG A 317 -5.83 -29.56 4.31
CA ARG A 317 -7.15 -29.09 3.81
C ARG A 317 -7.23 -27.57 3.71
N ARG A 318 -6.10 -26.90 3.48
CA ARG A 318 -6.03 -25.44 3.29
C ARG A 318 -6.03 -25.12 1.81
N ALA A 319 -6.78 -24.09 1.42
CA ALA A 319 -6.75 -23.56 0.06
C ALA A 319 -5.55 -22.62 -0.14
N ASP A 320 -5.11 -21.97 0.94
CA ASP A 320 -4.00 -21.03 0.93
C ASP A 320 -2.78 -21.64 1.62
N ILE A 321 -1.70 -21.83 0.87
CA ILE A 321 -0.51 -22.55 1.33
C ILE A 321 0.76 -21.99 0.71
N ILE A 322 1.86 -22.07 1.47
CA ILE A 322 3.23 -21.87 0.98
C ILE A 322 3.91 -23.23 0.99
N LYS A 323 4.44 -23.66 -0.16
CA LYS A 323 5.30 -24.84 -0.26
C LYS A 323 6.71 -24.40 -0.59
N VAL A 324 7.69 -24.96 0.13
CA VAL A 324 9.11 -24.71 -0.14
C VAL A 324 9.76 -25.99 -0.63
N PHE A 325 10.32 -25.95 -1.82
CA PHE A 325 10.97 -27.07 -2.49
C PHE A 325 12.49 -26.87 -2.50
N ASP A 326 13.21 -27.92 -2.12
CA ASP A 326 14.67 -27.95 -2.06
C ASP A 326 15.28 -28.26 -3.42
N GLY A 327 15.07 -27.34 -4.37
CA GLY A 327 15.58 -27.46 -5.72
C GLY A 327 14.99 -26.40 -6.65
N ARG A 328 15.04 -26.66 -7.96
CA ARG A 328 14.69 -25.68 -9.00
C ARG A 328 13.20 -25.62 -9.32
N ASP A 329 12.49 -26.71 -9.05
CA ASP A 329 11.11 -26.93 -9.48
C ASP A 329 10.32 -27.77 -8.48
N THR A 330 9.05 -28.00 -8.78
CA THR A 330 8.11 -28.74 -7.93
C THR A 330 8.33 -30.24 -7.90
N ASN A 331 9.26 -30.79 -8.71
CA ASN A 331 9.65 -32.21 -8.65
C ASN A 331 10.70 -32.45 -7.56
N SER A 332 11.34 -31.37 -7.07
CA SER A 332 12.29 -31.43 -5.97
C SER A 332 11.57 -31.70 -4.63
N PRO A 333 12.23 -32.24 -3.60
CA PRO A 333 11.60 -32.51 -2.31
C PRO A 333 11.01 -31.25 -1.67
N ALA A 334 9.75 -31.33 -1.21
CA ALA A 334 9.15 -30.27 -0.40
C ALA A 334 9.69 -30.36 1.03
N ILE A 335 10.43 -29.33 1.46
CA ILE A 335 11.05 -29.24 2.79
C ILE A 335 10.23 -28.43 3.79
N ALA A 336 9.22 -27.68 3.31
CA ALA A 336 8.24 -27.04 4.18
C ALA A 336 6.87 -26.91 3.48
N MET A 337 5.81 -26.98 4.28
CA MET A 337 4.44 -26.66 3.89
C MET A 337 3.81 -25.83 5.02
N LEU A 338 3.50 -24.57 4.72
CA LEU A 338 3.11 -23.56 5.71
C LEU A 338 1.71 -23.01 5.40
N CYS A 339 0.93 -22.76 6.44
CA CYS A 339 -0.42 -22.22 6.40
C CYS A 339 -0.75 -21.55 7.74
N ASN A 340 -1.96 -20.99 7.87
CA ASN A 340 -2.40 -20.28 9.08
C ASN A 340 -1.48 -19.09 9.41
N GLU A 341 -1.20 -18.89 10.70
CA GLU A 341 -0.34 -17.82 11.21
C GLU A 341 0.93 -18.42 11.80
N LEU A 342 2.09 -17.91 11.37
CA LEU A 342 3.42 -18.32 11.85
C LEU A 342 4.34 -17.10 11.90
N THR A 343 5.27 -17.09 12.85
CA THR A 343 6.25 -16.01 13.02
C THR A 343 7.64 -16.59 13.21
N GLY A 344 8.64 -16.04 12.52
CA GLY A 344 10.04 -16.46 12.65
C GLY A 344 10.35 -17.87 12.15
N TYR A 345 9.64 -18.37 11.15
CA TYR A 345 9.87 -19.72 10.60
C TYR A 345 11.05 -19.72 9.63
N GLU A 346 12.07 -20.53 9.92
CA GLU A 346 13.30 -20.63 9.13
C GLU A 346 13.32 -21.87 8.24
N VAL A 347 13.76 -21.69 6.99
CA VAL A 347 14.03 -22.77 6.03
C VAL A 347 15.42 -22.61 5.45
N LEU A 348 16.15 -23.72 5.32
CA LEU A 348 17.49 -23.75 4.75
C LEU A 348 17.60 -24.84 3.69
N SER A 349 17.77 -24.45 2.41
CA SER A 349 17.93 -25.38 1.28
C SER A 349 19.18 -26.24 1.44
N THR A 350 19.25 -27.48 0.96
CA THR A 350 20.50 -28.28 0.98
C THR A 350 21.48 -27.86 -0.12
N GLY A 351 20.97 -27.33 -1.23
CA GLY A 351 21.75 -26.91 -2.39
C GLY A 351 21.60 -25.43 -2.76
N PRO A 352 22.12 -25.03 -3.93
CA PRO A 352 22.10 -23.65 -4.39
C PRO A 352 20.75 -23.22 -5.00
N ALA A 353 19.77 -24.11 -5.10
CA ALA A 353 18.46 -23.81 -5.65
C ALA A 353 17.36 -24.05 -4.61
N LEU A 354 16.40 -23.15 -4.57
CA LEU A 354 15.20 -23.27 -3.73
C LEU A 354 14.03 -22.62 -4.47
N LEU A 355 12.86 -23.24 -4.40
CA LEU A 355 11.62 -22.70 -4.96
C LEU A 355 10.60 -22.54 -3.83
N ILE A 356 10.05 -21.33 -3.69
CA ILE A 356 8.85 -21.10 -2.88
C ILE A 356 7.67 -20.97 -3.84
N GLN A 357 6.61 -21.73 -3.58
CA GLN A 357 5.34 -21.60 -4.28
C GLN A 357 4.26 -21.18 -3.29
N PHE A 358 3.71 -19.99 -3.49
CA PHE A 358 2.54 -19.51 -2.77
C PHE A 358 1.29 -19.74 -3.62
N THR A 359 0.25 -20.34 -3.05
CA THR A 359 -1.05 -20.56 -3.71
C THR A 359 -2.14 -20.04 -2.80
N ALA A 360 -3.06 -19.24 -3.34
CA ALA A 360 -4.18 -18.67 -2.61
C ALA A 360 -5.48 -18.82 -3.41
N ASN A 361 -6.42 -19.58 -2.86
CA ASN A 361 -7.72 -19.91 -3.47
C ASN A 361 -8.87 -19.85 -2.44
N SER A 362 -8.62 -19.39 -1.22
CA SER A 362 -9.65 -19.32 -0.19
C SER A 362 -10.62 -18.15 -0.42
N ALA A 363 -11.82 -18.25 0.17
CA ALA A 363 -12.75 -17.12 0.22
C ALA A 363 -12.40 -16.11 1.32
N THR A 364 -11.49 -16.47 2.23
CA THR A 364 -11.12 -15.68 3.41
C THR A 364 -9.61 -15.50 3.47
N PRO A 365 -9.04 -14.69 2.55
CA PRO A 365 -7.61 -14.44 2.51
C PRO A 365 -7.13 -13.69 3.76
N GLY A 366 -5.90 -13.98 4.16
CA GLY A 366 -5.19 -13.27 5.23
C GLY A 366 -4.32 -12.13 4.70
N GLN A 367 -3.44 -11.62 5.55
CA GLN A 367 -2.53 -10.53 5.23
C GLN A 367 -1.37 -10.97 4.32
N GLY A 368 -1.05 -12.26 4.30
CA GLY A 368 0.00 -12.83 3.45
C GLY A 368 1.27 -13.11 4.23
N PHE A 369 2.44 -12.85 3.63
CA PHE A 369 3.71 -13.10 4.29
C PHE A 369 4.76 -12.04 3.99
N ALA A 370 5.65 -11.84 4.95
CA ALA A 370 6.91 -11.14 4.80
C ALA A 370 8.06 -12.10 5.13
N ALA A 371 9.07 -12.13 4.28
CA ALA A 371 10.23 -12.96 4.49
C ALA A 371 11.52 -12.24 4.08
N THR A 372 12.61 -12.71 4.67
CA THR A 372 13.97 -12.36 4.26
C THR A 372 14.64 -13.58 3.66
N PHE A 373 15.58 -13.35 2.74
CA PHE A 373 16.45 -14.39 2.21
C PHE A 373 17.91 -14.04 2.46
N LEU A 374 18.76 -15.06 2.53
CA LEU A 374 20.21 -14.95 2.58
C LEU A 374 20.85 -16.09 1.78
N PHE A 375 21.70 -15.73 0.82
CA PHE A 375 22.65 -16.62 0.18
C PHE A 375 23.89 -16.73 1.07
N GLN A 376 24.16 -17.92 1.59
CA GLN A 376 25.29 -18.16 2.49
C GLN A 376 26.08 -19.41 2.12
N PRO A 377 27.40 -19.43 2.35
CA PRO A 377 28.18 -20.65 2.23
C PRO A 377 27.76 -21.68 3.32
N PRO A 378 27.96 -23.00 3.07
CA PRO A 378 27.78 -24.03 4.06
C PRO A 378 28.69 -23.80 5.29
N PRO A 379 28.24 -24.20 6.48
CA PRO A 379 28.97 -24.03 7.74
C PRO A 379 30.43 -24.54 7.70
N ASP A 380 30.72 -25.56 6.88
CA ASP A 380 32.01 -26.25 6.86
C ASP A 380 33.09 -25.63 5.96
N SER A 381 32.78 -24.53 5.27
CA SER A 381 33.67 -24.01 4.22
C SER A 381 34.68 -22.93 4.66
N THR A 382 34.69 -22.48 5.92
CA THR A 382 35.64 -21.46 6.39
C THR A 382 36.20 -21.64 7.81
N ALA A 383 35.88 -22.73 8.53
CA ALA A 383 36.39 -22.96 9.89
C ALA A 383 37.41 -24.11 10.03
N ALA A 384 37.48 -25.04 9.07
CA ALA A 384 38.33 -26.23 9.19
C ALA A 384 39.65 -26.17 8.38
N ASP A 385 39.78 -25.23 7.43
CA ASP A 385 40.98 -25.15 6.56
C ASP A 385 42.02 -24.15 7.08
N SER A 386 41.58 -23.12 7.82
CA SER A 386 42.47 -22.19 8.53
C SER A 386 43.22 -22.86 9.68
N ASP A 387 42.60 -23.82 10.38
CA ASP A 387 43.25 -24.57 11.45
C ASP A 387 44.21 -25.65 10.92
N ARG A 388 43.97 -26.19 9.71
CA ARG A 388 44.89 -27.13 9.05
C ARG A 388 46.12 -26.43 8.46
N LEU A 389 45.95 -25.26 7.85
CA LEU A 389 47.07 -24.48 7.32
C LEU A 389 47.98 -23.92 8.43
N LEU A 390 47.41 -23.52 9.57
CA LEU A 390 48.19 -23.15 10.75
C LEU A 390 48.93 -24.36 11.36
N LYS A 391 48.30 -25.55 11.43
CA LYS A 391 48.98 -26.75 11.95
C LYS A 391 50.09 -27.29 11.03
N LEU A 392 50.00 -27.05 9.72
CA LEU A 392 51.05 -27.40 8.76
C LEU A 392 52.24 -26.41 8.77
N SER A 393 52.04 -25.15 9.18
CA SER A 393 53.14 -24.17 9.29
C SER A 393 53.91 -24.28 10.61
N PHE A 394 53.26 -24.68 11.70
CA PHE A 394 53.90 -24.79 13.03
C PHE A 394 54.62 -26.13 13.27
N GLY A 395 54.32 -27.18 12.50
CA GLY A 395 54.90 -28.52 12.68
C GLY A 395 56.34 -28.72 12.16
N LYS A 396 56.99 -27.69 11.59
CA LYS A 396 58.34 -27.80 11.01
C LYS A 396 59.39 -26.87 11.63
N ALA A 397 59.06 -26.08 12.65
CA ALA A 397 59.92 -24.99 13.11
C ALA A 397 60.50 -25.16 14.53
N PHE A 398 60.40 -26.34 15.17
CA PHE A 398 60.93 -26.53 16.53
C PHE A 398 61.71 -27.83 16.70
N GLU A 399 62.79 -27.96 15.93
CA GLU A 399 63.98 -28.71 16.32
C GLU A 399 65.17 -27.77 16.17
N SER A 400 65.51 -27.03 17.23
CA SER A 400 66.88 -26.57 17.54
C SER A 400 66.84 -25.59 18.72
N LEU A 401 67.74 -25.83 19.68
CA LEU A 401 68.20 -24.97 20.78
C LEU A 401 67.50 -25.13 22.15
N GLY A 402 68.24 -25.76 23.07
CA GLY A 402 68.07 -25.65 24.53
C GLY A 402 68.82 -24.43 25.12
N PRO A 403 69.32 -24.50 26.37
CA PRO A 403 68.74 -23.76 27.52
C PRO A 403 69.70 -22.80 28.26
N GLU A 404 69.18 -21.88 29.09
CA GLU A 404 69.66 -21.42 30.45
C GLU A 404 68.94 -20.11 30.88
N VAL A 405 68.27 -19.98 32.05
CA VAL A 405 68.67 -19.79 33.48
C VAL A 405 68.75 -18.30 33.96
N SER A 406 67.77 -17.95 34.83
CA SER A 406 67.77 -17.17 36.09
C SER A 406 68.34 -15.72 36.21
N ALA A 407 67.60 -14.79 36.86
CA ALA A 407 67.61 -14.59 38.33
C ALA A 407 67.03 -13.22 38.83
N THR A 408 66.21 -13.28 39.90
CA THR A 408 66.11 -12.42 41.15
C THR A 408 65.84 -10.90 41.10
N ASN A 409 65.31 -10.19 42.11
CA ASN A 409 64.44 -10.38 43.31
C ASN A 409 64.36 -8.97 43.98
N LYS A 410 63.27 -8.62 44.68
CA LYS A 410 63.30 -7.91 45.98
C LYS A 410 61.92 -7.82 46.65
N THR A 411 61.95 -7.94 47.98
CA THR A 411 60.88 -8.17 48.97
C THR A 411 60.85 -7.05 50.02
N GLU A 412 59.69 -6.82 50.66
CA GLU A 412 59.39 -6.59 52.10
C GLU A 412 58.00 -5.92 52.23
N SER A 413 56.98 -6.51 52.87
CA SER A 413 56.72 -6.79 54.30
C SER A 413 56.07 -5.61 55.05
N GLU A 414 54.79 -5.74 55.45
CA GLU A 414 54.37 -5.70 56.86
C GLU A 414 52.86 -5.96 57.07
N LEU A 415 52.57 -6.44 58.28
CA LEU A 415 51.37 -7.11 58.81
C LEU A 415 50.45 -6.11 59.56
N GLN A 416 49.12 -6.31 59.59
CA GLN A 416 48.33 -6.44 60.84
C GLN A 416 46.82 -6.54 60.62
N THR A 417 46.19 -7.33 61.49
CA THR A 417 44.77 -7.67 61.59
C THR A 417 44.21 -7.09 62.89
N SER A 418 43.01 -6.48 62.88
CA SER A 418 41.86 -6.79 63.79
C SER A 418 40.82 -5.65 63.93
N VAL A 419 39.60 -5.96 63.47
CA VAL A 419 38.22 -5.68 63.95
C VAL A 419 37.97 -4.75 65.16
N VAL A 420 36.99 -3.83 65.04
CA VAL A 420 36.04 -3.40 66.09
C VAL A 420 34.67 -3.02 65.47
N GLN A 421 33.57 -3.57 66.01
CA GLN A 421 32.16 -3.19 65.80
C GLN A 421 31.77 -2.03 66.73
N THR A 422 30.79 -1.19 66.36
CA THR A 422 29.53 -1.01 67.13
C THR A 422 28.58 0.01 66.48
N GLU A 423 27.30 -0.33 66.66
CA GLU A 423 26.02 0.25 66.22
C GLU A 423 25.62 1.50 67.06
N PRO A 424 24.49 2.19 66.81
CA PRO A 424 23.12 1.65 66.79
C PRO A 424 22.26 1.96 65.56
#